data_AF-A0A371PIK8-F1
#
_entry.id   AF-A0A371PIK8-F1
#
_cell.length_a   1.000
_cell.length_b   1.000
_cell.length_c   1.000
_cell.angle_alpha   90.00
_cell.angle_beta   90.00
_cell.angle_gamma   90.00
#
_symmetry.space_group_name_H-M   'P 1'
#
loop_
_entity.id
_entity.type
_entity.pdbx_description
1 polymer ?
#
loop_
_entity_poly.entity_id
_entity_poly.type
_entity_poly.pdbx_seq_one_letter_code
_entity_poly.pdbx_strand_id
1 'polypeptide(L)' 'MILRNSFAFTISEEMMKRINHWDQCKAVDVSGAKFAFTFIPSGLGTYIIVKCNVCKRELHISDDLE' A
#
# COMPACT_ATOMS: atom_id res chain seq x y z
N MET A 1 1.02 -16.55 30.39
CA MET A 1 1.86 -15.61 29.62
C MET A 1 1.29 -15.56 28.20
N ILE A 2 0.56 -14.51 27.83
CA ILE A 2 0.00 -14.38 26.47
C ILE A 2 1.11 -13.78 25.61
N LEU A 3 1.68 -14.56 24.70
CA LEU A 3 2.60 -14.06 23.67
C LEU A 3 1.80 -13.16 22.74
N ARG A 4 1.94 -11.83 22.88
CA ARG A 4 1.46 -10.88 21.87
C ARG A 4 2.40 -10.99 20.67
N ASN A 5 2.01 -11.75 19.65
CA ASN A 5 2.64 -11.65 18.34
C ASN A 5 2.25 -10.32 17.70
N SER A 6 3.24 -9.47 17.44
CA SER A 6 3.07 -8.25 16.65
C SER A 6 3.34 -8.57 15.18
N PHE A 7 2.32 -8.40 14.34
CA PHE A 7 2.49 -8.46 12.89
C PHE A 7 2.85 -7.05 12.39
N ALA A 8 4.04 -6.90 11.82
CA ALA A 8 4.47 -5.67 11.18
C ALA A 8 4.44 -5.86 9.67
N PHE A 9 3.65 -5.04 8.99
CA PHE A 9 3.69 -4.95 7.53
C PHE A 9 4.71 -3.88 7.14
N THR A 10 5.62 -4.22 6.23
CA THR A 10 6.65 -3.31 5.73
C THR A 10 6.49 -3.15 4.22
N ILE A 11 6.40 -1.91 3.75
CA ILE A 11 6.40 -1.61 2.33
C ILE A 11 7.85 -1.71 1.83
N SER A 12 8.10 -2.59 0.85
CA SER A 12 9.44 -2.75 0.27
C SER A 12 9.86 -1.53 -0.55
N GLU A 13 11.15 -1.34 -0.77
CA GLU A 13 11.65 -0.26 -1.63
C GLU A 13 11.11 -0.37 -3.06
N GLU A 14 10.94 -1.58 -3.58
CA GLU A 14 10.38 -1.81 -4.90
C GLU A 14 8.92 -1.36 -4.99
N MET A 15 8.11 -1.70 -3.97
CA MET A 15 6.75 -1.21 -3.88
C MET A 15 6.71 0.32 -3.81
N MET A 16 7.60 0.94 -3.03
CA MET A 16 7.69 2.41 -2.98
C MET A 16 8.04 3.01 -4.34
N LYS A 17 8.94 2.39 -5.11
CA LYS A 17 9.25 2.83 -6.49
C LYS A 17 8.02 2.74 -7.38
N ARG A 18 7.25 1.64 -7.31
CA ARG A 18 6.00 1.47 -8.06
C ARG A 18 4.96 2.54 -7.68
N ILE A 19 4.78 2.80 -6.39
CA ILE A 19 3.86 3.84 -5.88
C ILE A 19 4.28 5.22 -6.40
N ASN A 20 5.56 5.57 -6.28
CA ASN A 20 6.08 6.87 -6.73
C ASN A 20 5.96 7.06 -8.25
N HIS A 21 6.16 6.01 -9.03
CA HIS A 21 5.99 6.07 -10.49
C HIS A 21 4.51 6.24 -10.88
N TRP A 22 3.61 5.54 -10.19
CA TRP A 22 2.16 5.65 -10.39
C TRP A 22 1.58 6.99 -9.90
N ASP A 23 2.18 7.57 -8.86
CA ASP A 23 1.74 8.82 -8.24
C ASP A 23 2.03 10.05 -9.12
N GLN A 24 1.13 10.30 -10.05
CA GLN A 24 1.09 11.51 -10.88
C GLN A 24 0.21 12.61 -10.25
N CYS A 25 -0.30 12.39 -9.04
CA CYS A 25 -1.23 13.30 -8.40
C CYS A 25 -0.48 14.39 -7.65
N LYS A 26 -0.61 15.64 -8.11
CA LYS A 26 -0.17 16.81 -7.35
C LYS A 26 -1.07 16.93 -6.12
N ALA A 27 -0.50 16.69 -4.94
CA ALA A 27 -1.21 16.88 -3.69
C ALA A 27 -1.52 18.36 -3.51
N VAL A 28 -2.79 18.74 -3.71
CA VAL A 28 -3.30 20.05 -3.32
C VAL A 28 -3.80 19.93 -1.88
N ASP A 29 -3.06 20.59 -0.99
CA ASP A 29 -3.35 20.86 0.42
C ASP A 29 -4.25 19.81 1.11
N VAL A 30 -3.69 18.61 1.33
CA VAL A 30 -4.37 17.57 2.12
C VAL A 30 -4.02 17.68 3.59
N SER A 31 -5.03 17.87 4.42
CA SER A 31 -4.93 17.85 5.88
C SER A 31 -4.72 16.44 6.48
N GLY A 32 -4.54 15.40 5.65
CA GLY A 32 -4.43 14.01 6.06
C GLY A 32 -3.51 13.17 5.17
N ALA A 33 -3.45 11.86 5.43
CA ALA A 33 -2.59 10.93 4.70
C ALA A 33 -2.99 10.84 3.20
N LYS A 34 -2.01 11.08 2.32
CA LYS A 34 -2.20 11.02 0.85
C LYS A 34 -2.63 9.64 0.37
N PHE A 35 -2.08 8.58 0.97
CA PHE A 35 -2.31 7.20 0.58
C PHE A 35 -3.03 6.43 1.69
N ALA A 36 -4.03 5.64 1.31
CA ALA A 36 -4.64 4.61 2.14
C ALA A 36 -4.25 3.24 1.58
N PHE A 37 -3.82 2.33 2.47
CA PHE A 37 -3.39 0.99 2.11
C PHE A 37 -4.42 -0.02 2.61
N THR A 38 -4.88 -0.89 1.72
CA THR A 38 -5.64 -2.10 2.08
C THR A 38 -4.74 -3.30 1.85
N PHE A 39 -4.50 -4.06 2.91
CA PHE A 39 -3.74 -5.30 2.86
C PHE A 39 -4.73 -6.48 2.87
N ILE A 40 -4.65 -7.32 1.85
CA ILE A 40 -5.50 -8.49 1.69
C ILE A 40 -4.58 -9.72 1.68
N PRO A 41 -4.51 -10.47 2.80
CA PRO A 41 -3.81 -11.75 2.80
C PRO A 41 -4.61 -12.74 1.96
N SER A 42 -3.93 -13.46 1.07
CA SER A 42 -4.52 -14.52 0.25
C SER A 42 -3.68 -15.80 0.33
N GLY A 43 -4.26 -16.93 -0.07
CA GLY A 43 -3.52 -18.19 -0.14
C GLY A 43 -2.39 -18.20 -1.19
N LEU A 44 -2.35 -17.21 -2.08
CA LEU A 44 -1.33 -17.07 -3.14
C LEU A 44 -0.26 -16.03 -2.81
N GLY A 45 -0.39 -15.32 -1.68
CA GLY A 45 0.50 -14.22 -1.32
C GLY A 45 -0.28 -13.01 -0.82
N THR A 46 0.36 -11.85 -0.90
CA THR A 46 -0.20 -10.59 -0.42
C THR A 46 -0.72 -9.75 -1.59
N TYR A 47 -1.96 -9.28 -1.47
CA TYR A 47 -2.53 -8.28 -2.38
C TYR A 47 -2.70 -6.95 -1.66
N ILE A 48 -2.25 -5.87 -2.31
CA ILE A 48 -2.21 -4.54 -1.72
C ILE A 48 -2.90 -3.57 -2.65
N ILE A 49 -3.86 -2.83 -2.10
CA ILE A 49 -4.54 -1.75 -2.79
C ILE A 49 -4.05 -0.43 -2.18
N VAL A 50 -3.38 0.38 -2.99
CA VAL A 50 -2.95 1.73 -2.64
C VAL A 50 -3.93 2.71 -3.24
N LYS A 51 -4.70 3.40 -2.40
CA LYS A 51 -5.67 4.41 -2.82
C LYS A 51 -5.13 5.81 -2.55
N CYS A 52 -5.16 6.66 -3.56
CA CYS A 52 -4.87 8.08 -3.36
C CYS A 52 -6.13 8.78 -2.82
N ASN A 53 -6.06 9.36 -1.62
CA ASN A 53 -7.18 10.08 -1.03
C ASN A 53 -7.49 11.41 -1.72
N VAL A 54 -6.54 11.95 -2.51
CA VAL A 54 -6.70 13.18 -3.31
C VAL A 54 -7.48 12.88 -4.59
N CYS A 55 -6.90 12.10 -5.51
CA CYS A 55 -7.47 11.85 -6.84
C CYS A 55 -8.34 10.59 -6.92
N LYS A 56 -8.48 9.84 -5.83
CA LYS A 56 -9.28 8.60 -5.71
C LYS A 56 -8.86 7.45 -6.64
N ARG A 57 -7.75 7.58 -7.39
CA ARG A 57 -7.15 6.48 -8.16
C ARG A 57 -6.64 5.39 -7.23
N GLU A 58 -6.63 4.16 -7.74
CA GLU A 58 -6.15 2.98 -7.03
C GLU A 58 -5.03 2.31 -7.82
N LEU A 59 -3.98 1.90 -7.11
CA LEU A 59 -2.91 1.03 -7.60
C LEU A 59 -3.06 -0.31 -6.91
N HIS A 60 -3.04 -1.37 -7.70
CA HIS A 60 -3.16 -2.74 -7.24
C HIS A 60 -1.79 -3.41 -7.39
N ILE A 61 -1.28 -3.96 -6.30
CA ILE A 61 0.02 -4.60 -6.20
C ILE A 61 -0.22 -6.01 -5.68
N SER A 62 -0.04 -7.02 -6.53
CA SER A 62 0.22 -8.39 -6.07
C SER A 62 1.72 -8.55 -5.89
N ASP A 63 2.11 -9.21 -4.80
CA ASP A 63 3.36 -9.98 -4.81
C ASP A 63 3.08 -11.21 -5.68
N ASP A 64 3.41 -11.10 -6.96
CA ASP A 64 3.58 -12.28 -7.79
C ASP A 64 4.85 -12.95 -7.26
N LEU A 65 4.69 -14.07 -6.55
CA LEU A 65 5.82 -14.93 -6.17
C LEU A 65 6.39 -15.51 -7.48
N GLU A 66 7.33 -14.79 -8.12
CA GLU A 66 8.26 -15.39 -9.08
C GLU A 66 9.32 -16.23 -8.35
#